data_AF-A0A4Q3M9N7-F1
#
_entry.id   AF-A0A4Q3M9N7-F1
#
_cell.length_a   1.000
_cell.length_b   1.000
_cell.length_c   1.000
_cell.angle_alpha   90.00
_cell.angle_beta   90.00
_cell.angle_gamma   90.00
#
_symmetry.space_group_name_H-M   'P 1'
#
loop_
_entity.id
_entity.type
_entity.pdbx_description
1 polymer ?
#
loop_
_entity_poly.entity_id
_entity_poly.type
_entity_poly.pdbx_seq_one_letter_code
_entity_poly.pdbx_strand_id
1 'polypeptide(L)'
;METLCGGTSLSGFISVGCIVYDFQTLLIGLVAVIVAIIAGIPVWRQLRDSNLQTRISHRETLAALLRDALTRFRKADESISAPLSTAYRLTHDPSGEPQEIDTENAFGLEQIVAGKLDWYLVLLAGTEHENIEARKAELQVALETLDETLSNAHWADHNDQDDEYRSIPDAEWAQIVARCAEAKIEASRRVSEATAAYRSLKGAQDAWAQTLRTRIAKLDLQIAAAE
;
A
#
# COMPACT_ATOMS: atom_id res chain seq x y z
N MET A 1 -102.87 -43.72 -24.90
CA MET A 1 -102.24 -42.55 -24.25
C MET A 1 -101.33 -43.11 -23.17
N GLU A 2 -100.05 -43.38 -23.50
CA GLU A 2 -98.92 -42.42 -23.31
C GLU A 2 -98.57 -42.33 -21.81
N THR A 3 -97.35 -42.48 -21.27
CA THR A 3 -95.96 -42.43 -21.81
C THR A 3 -94.99 -42.95 -20.73
N LEU A 4 -93.84 -43.52 -21.11
CA LEU A 4 -92.63 -43.72 -20.27
C LEU A 4 -91.82 -42.40 -20.19
N CYS A 5 -91.13 -42.13 -19.05
CA CYS A 5 -89.71 -41.73 -18.94
C CYS A 5 -89.33 -40.89 -17.70
N GLY A 6 -88.09 -41.11 -17.22
CA GLY A 6 -87.28 -40.19 -16.38
C GLY A 6 -86.94 -40.77 -15.00
N GLY A 7 -85.76 -41.33 -14.70
CA GLY A 7 -84.42 -41.09 -15.24
C GLY A 7 -83.59 -40.24 -14.27
N THR A 8 -83.30 -40.71 -13.05
CA THR A 8 -82.38 -40.05 -12.10
C THR A 8 -80.93 -40.44 -12.39
N SER A 9 -80.15 -39.43 -12.75
CA SER A 9 -78.79 -39.51 -13.27
C SER A 9 -77.71 -39.58 -12.19
N LEU A 10 -76.68 -40.37 -12.50
CA LEU A 10 -75.26 -40.17 -12.18
C LEU A 10 -74.89 -39.51 -10.84
N SER A 11 -74.54 -40.32 -9.86
CA SER A 11 -73.79 -39.88 -8.66
C SER A 11 -72.78 -40.94 -8.25
N GLY A 12 -71.89 -41.33 -9.17
CA GLY A 12 -70.92 -42.42 -8.89
C GLY A 12 -69.60 -42.40 -9.67
N PHE A 13 -69.45 -41.57 -10.71
CA PHE A 13 -68.27 -41.64 -11.60
C PHE A 13 -67.28 -40.47 -11.49
N ILE A 14 -67.50 -39.50 -10.60
CA ILE A 14 -66.58 -38.34 -10.45
C ILE A 14 -65.38 -38.65 -9.52
N SER A 15 -65.46 -39.70 -8.69
CA SER A 15 -64.44 -39.92 -7.64
C SER A 15 -63.19 -40.70 -8.09
N VAL A 16 -63.21 -41.42 -9.21
CA VAL A 16 -62.04 -42.20 -9.68
C VAL A 16 -61.17 -41.38 -10.63
N GLY A 17 -61.78 -40.47 -11.40
CA GLY A 17 -61.07 -39.54 -12.29
C GLY A 17 -60.19 -38.56 -11.53
N CYS A 18 -60.67 -37.98 -10.42
CA CYS A 18 -59.89 -37.03 -9.62
C CYS A 18 -58.65 -37.66 -8.95
N ILE A 19 -58.71 -38.91 -8.47
CA ILE A 19 -57.57 -39.56 -7.81
C ILE A 19 -56.45 -39.89 -8.82
N VAL A 20 -56.80 -40.30 -10.05
CA VAL A 20 -55.83 -40.55 -11.12
C VAL A 20 -55.23 -39.23 -11.64
N TYR A 21 -56.04 -38.17 -11.74
CA TYR A 21 -55.58 -36.84 -12.14
C TYR A 21 -54.70 -36.17 -11.08
N ASP A 22 -55.00 -36.35 -9.79
CA ASP A 22 -54.20 -35.88 -8.66
C ASP A 22 -52.85 -36.62 -8.58
N PHE A 23 -52.82 -37.93 -8.84
CA PHE A 23 -51.55 -38.69 -8.95
C PHE A 23 -50.72 -38.25 -10.16
N GLN A 24 -51.35 -37.97 -11.31
CA GLN A 24 -50.65 -37.45 -12.49
C GLN A 24 -50.12 -36.03 -12.28
N THR A 25 -50.89 -35.12 -11.67
CA THR A 25 -50.42 -33.76 -11.38
C THR A 25 -49.33 -33.73 -10.31
N LEU A 26 -49.37 -34.62 -9.32
CA LEU A 26 -48.30 -34.79 -8.33
C LEU A 26 -47.01 -35.35 -8.96
N LEU A 27 -47.13 -36.32 -9.88
CA LEU A 27 -45.99 -36.84 -10.65
C LEU A 27 -45.39 -35.78 -11.59
N ILE A 28 -46.22 -34.99 -12.26
CA ILE A 28 -45.77 -33.88 -13.12
C ILE A 28 -45.08 -32.80 -12.27
N GLY A 29 -45.62 -32.49 -11.09
CA GLY A 29 -44.99 -31.59 -10.12
C GLY A 29 -43.63 -32.09 -9.63
N LEU A 30 -43.50 -33.39 -9.33
CA LEU A 30 -42.24 -34.02 -8.92
C LEU A 30 -41.19 -33.98 -10.05
N VAL A 31 -41.60 -34.31 -11.27
CA VAL A 31 -40.73 -34.25 -12.46
C VAL A 31 -40.29 -32.80 -12.72
N ALA A 32 -41.19 -31.82 -12.58
CA ALA A 32 -40.86 -30.40 -12.73
C ALA A 32 -39.82 -29.92 -11.70
N VAL A 33 -39.91 -30.36 -10.44
CA VAL A 33 -38.92 -30.05 -9.40
C VAL A 33 -37.55 -30.69 -9.72
N ILE A 34 -37.53 -31.95 -10.17
CA ILE A 34 -36.29 -32.63 -10.56
C ILE A 34 -35.64 -31.93 -11.76
N VAL A 35 -36.43 -31.55 -12.78
CA VAL A 35 -35.94 -30.81 -13.95
C VAL A 35 -35.41 -29.43 -13.55
N ALA A 36 -36.08 -28.72 -12.63
CA ALA A 36 -35.61 -27.44 -12.11
C ALA A 36 -34.28 -27.56 -11.35
N ILE A 37 -34.08 -28.63 -10.58
CA ILE A 37 -32.80 -28.92 -9.91
C ILE A 37 -31.71 -29.23 -10.94
N ILE A 38 -31.99 -30.09 -11.93
CA ILE A 38 -31.03 -30.45 -12.99
C ILE A 38 -30.65 -29.23 -13.83
N ALA A 39 -31.59 -28.32 -14.11
CA ALA A 39 -31.33 -27.06 -14.80
C ALA A 39 -30.58 -26.03 -13.93
N GLY A 40 -30.73 -26.09 -12.61
CA GLY A 40 -29.99 -25.24 -11.67
C GLY A 40 -28.53 -25.66 -11.46
N ILE A 41 -28.22 -26.96 -11.53
CA ILE A 41 -26.85 -27.49 -11.40
C ILE A 41 -25.83 -26.84 -12.36
N PRO A 42 -26.07 -26.70 -13.67
CA PRO A 42 -25.12 -26.07 -14.58
C PRO A 42 -24.94 -24.59 -14.28
N VAL A 43 -26.00 -23.85 -13.93
CA VAL A 43 -25.90 -22.43 -13.53
C VAL A 43 -25.10 -22.27 -12.23
N TRP A 44 -25.31 -23.16 -11.26
CA TRP A 44 -24.58 -23.14 -10.00
C TRP A 44 -23.10 -23.50 -10.18
N ARG A 45 -22.79 -24.47 -11.05
CA ARG A 45 -21.41 -24.77 -11.49
C ARG A 45 -20.78 -23.58 -12.19
N GLN A 46 -21.50 -22.93 -13.11
CA GLN A 46 -20.99 -21.78 -13.85
C GLN A 46 -20.76 -20.56 -12.96
N LEU A 47 -21.63 -20.31 -11.97
CA LEU A 47 -21.42 -19.28 -10.94
C LEU A 47 -20.23 -19.64 -10.03
N ARG A 48 -20.08 -20.90 -9.64
CA ARG A 48 -18.94 -21.37 -8.84
C ARG A 48 -17.62 -21.19 -9.61
N ASP A 49 -17.58 -21.60 -10.88
CA ASP A 49 -16.39 -21.53 -11.74
C ASP A 49 -16.01 -20.08 -12.07
N SER A 50 -17.00 -19.23 -12.35
CA SER A 50 -16.78 -17.79 -12.56
C SER A 50 -16.28 -17.11 -11.27
N ASN A 51 -16.85 -17.44 -10.11
CA ASN A 51 -16.37 -16.93 -8.82
C ASN A 51 -14.95 -17.42 -8.49
N LEU A 52 -14.62 -18.67 -8.82
CA LEU A 52 -13.27 -19.21 -8.70
C LEU A 52 -12.28 -18.45 -9.59
N GLN A 53 -12.63 -18.23 -10.86
CA GLN A 53 -11.80 -17.48 -11.80
C GLN A 53 -11.58 -16.03 -11.36
N THR A 54 -12.62 -15.34 -10.87
CA THR A 54 -12.50 -13.99 -10.30
C THR A 54 -11.59 -13.97 -9.07
N ARG A 55 -11.68 -14.97 -8.19
CA ARG A 55 -10.81 -15.06 -6.99
C ARG A 55 -9.36 -15.30 -7.36
N ILE A 56 -9.08 -16.20 -8.31
CA ILE A 56 -7.72 -16.47 -8.82
C ILE A 56 -7.13 -15.18 -9.43
N SER A 57 -7.87 -14.50 -10.30
CA SER A 57 -7.44 -13.25 -10.92
C SER A 57 -7.15 -12.13 -9.89
N HIS A 58 -8.03 -11.98 -8.91
CA HIS A 58 -7.83 -11.01 -7.82
C HIS A 58 -6.58 -11.34 -6.98
N ARG A 59 -6.36 -12.62 -6.67
CA ARG A 59 -5.16 -13.10 -5.97
C ARG A 59 -3.89 -12.80 -6.76
N GLU A 60 -3.88 -13.05 -8.06
CA GLU A 60 -2.74 -12.75 -8.95
C GLU A 60 -2.43 -11.26 -9.01
N THR A 61 -3.47 -10.42 -9.09
CA THR A 61 -3.32 -8.96 -9.08
C THR A 61 -2.70 -8.48 -7.77
N LEU A 62 -3.19 -8.95 -6.62
CA LEU A 62 -2.60 -8.61 -5.32
C LEU A 62 -1.15 -9.08 -5.19
N ALA A 63 -0.82 -10.26 -5.71
CA ALA A 63 0.55 -10.77 -5.70
C ALA A 63 1.49 -9.96 -6.60
N ALA A 64 1.02 -9.49 -7.76
CA ALA A 64 1.78 -8.61 -8.64
C ALA A 64 2.05 -7.25 -7.97
N LEU A 65 1.01 -6.62 -7.39
CA LEU A 65 1.11 -5.37 -6.64
C LEU A 65 2.11 -5.48 -5.49
N LEU A 66 2.04 -6.56 -4.69
CA LEU A 66 2.97 -6.79 -3.59
C LEU A 66 4.41 -6.92 -4.08
N ARG A 67 4.66 -7.67 -5.16
CA ARG A 67 6.00 -7.89 -5.70
C ARG A 67 6.64 -6.59 -6.21
N ASP A 68 5.85 -5.80 -6.94
CA ASP A 68 6.27 -4.53 -7.50
C ASP A 68 6.61 -3.52 -6.39
N ALA A 69 5.71 -3.37 -5.41
CA ALA A 69 5.94 -2.50 -4.27
C ALA A 69 7.15 -2.92 -3.41
N LEU A 70 7.33 -4.22 -3.12
CA LEU A 70 8.52 -4.71 -2.41
C LEU A 70 9.83 -4.41 -3.16
N THR A 71 9.79 -4.44 -4.49
CA THR A 71 10.96 -4.09 -5.32
C THR A 71 11.30 -2.62 -5.15
N ARG A 72 10.29 -1.74 -5.18
CA ARG A 72 10.49 -0.30 -4.92
C ARG A 72 10.97 -0.02 -3.50
N PHE A 73 10.38 -0.63 -2.49
CA PHE A 73 10.77 -0.43 -1.09
C PHE A 73 12.21 -0.86 -0.85
N ARG A 74 12.62 -2.01 -1.40
CA ARG A 74 14.00 -2.46 -1.33
C ARG A 74 14.97 -1.48 -2.00
N LYS A 75 14.62 -0.98 -3.19
CA LYS A 75 15.44 0.03 -3.88
C LYS A 75 15.56 1.33 -3.06
N ALA A 76 14.48 1.75 -2.40
CA ALA A 76 14.50 2.91 -1.50
C ALA A 76 15.42 2.66 -0.29
N ASP A 77 15.33 1.48 0.34
CA ASP A 77 16.19 1.09 1.46
C ASP A 77 17.67 1.03 1.08
N GLU A 78 18.00 0.42 -0.05
CA GLU A 78 19.35 0.38 -0.62
C GLU A 78 19.89 1.79 -0.93
N SER A 79 19.01 2.73 -1.29
CA SER A 79 19.42 4.09 -1.66
C SER A 79 19.76 4.98 -0.46
N ILE A 80 19.09 4.81 0.69
CA ILE A 80 19.14 5.77 1.80
C ILE A 80 19.74 5.21 3.11
N SER A 81 19.71 3.90 3.32
CA SER A 81 20.19 3.30 4.57
C SER A 81 21.67 3.55 4.84
N ALA A 82 22.53 3.37 3.83
CA ALA A 82 23.97 3.61 3.93
C ALA A 82 24.32 5.10 4.09
N PRO A 83 23.73 6.03 3.33
CA PRO A 83 23.84 7.47 3.59
C PRO A 83 23.50 7.86 5.03
N LEU A 84 22.32 7.46 5.55
CA LEU A 84 21.91 7.84 6.91
C LEU A 84 22.77 7.18 7.99
N SER A 85 23.24 5.95 7.78
CA SER A 85 24.21 5.30 8.68
C SER A 85 25.54 6.06 8.73
N THR A 86 26.01 6.53 7.57
CA THR A 86 27.22 7.35 7.48
C THR A 86 27.01 8.70 8.17
N ALA A 87 25.89 9.36 7.90
CA ALA A 87 25.48 10.60 8.55
C ALA A 87 25.50 10.48 10.07
N TYR A 88 24.93 9.40 10.60
CA TYR A 88 24.87 9.15 12.03
C TYR A 88 26.26 9.05 12.64
N ARG A 89 27.17 8.29 12.02
CA ARG A 89 28.56 8.13 12.48
C ARG A 89 29.38 9.42 12.42
N LEU A 90 29.07 10.32 11.48
CA LEU A 90 29.77 11.60 11.36
C LEU A 90 29.25 12.64 12.36
N THR A 91 28.02 12.48 12.84
CA THR A 91 27.35 13.44 13.72
C THR A 91 27.13 12.93 15.14
N HIS A 92 27.54 11.70 15.44
CA HIS A 92 27.50 11.12 16.78
C HIS A 92 28.81 10.38 17.07
N ASP A 93 29.22 10.44 18.33
CA ASP A 93 30.37 9.69 18.81
C ASP A 93 30.06 8.17 18.92
N PRO A 94 31.05 7.31 19.21
CA PRO A 94 30.82 5.87 19.37
C PRO A 94 29.86 5.48 20.50
N SER A 95 29.62 6.36 21.47
CA SER A 95 28.65 6.16 22.54
C SER A 95 27.22 6.56 22.14
N GLY A 96 27.08 7.23 21.00
CA GLY A 96 25.82 7.72 20.46
C GLY A 96 25.47 9.14 20.91
N GLU A 97 26.40 9.85 21.54
CA GLU A 97 26.20 11.25 21.92
C GLU A 97 26.39 12.17 20.71
N PRO A 98 25.58 13.24 20.57
CA PRO A 98 25.75 14.22 19.52
C PRO A 98 27.16 14.83 19.50
N GLN A 99 27.75 14.94 18.31
CA GLN A 99 28.99 15.68 18.10
C GLN A 99 28.82 16.69 16.96
N GLU A 100 29.58 17.77 17.05
CA GLU A 100 29.66 18.77 15.98
C GLU A 100 30.27 18.14 14.72
N ILE A 101 29.68 18.39 13.56
CA ILE A 101 30.23 17.97 12.27
C ILE A 101 31.24 18.99 11.78
N ASP A 102 32.39 18.53 11.27
CA ASP A 102 33.33 19.41 10.58
C ASP A 102 32.84 19.81 9.18
N THR A 103 33.50 20.82 8.60
CA THR A 103 33.13 21.42 7.32
C THR A 103 33.19 20.42 6.17
N GLU A 104 34.29 19.65 6.08
CA GLU A 104 34.51 18.69 5.00
C GLU A 104 33.48 17.56 5.05
N ASN A 105 33.17 17.06 6.25
CA ASN A 105 32.16 16.03 6.44
C ASN A 105 30.74 16.58 6.19
N ALA A 106 30.45 17.83 6.55
CA ALA A 106 29.17 18.46 6.23
C ALA A 106 28.93 18.54 4.72
N PHE A 107 29.89 19.06 3.98
CA PHE A 107 29.84 19.11 2.52
C PHE A 107 29.76 17.72 1.90
N GLY A 108 30.62 16.79 2.33
CA GLY A 108 30.60 15.42 1.83
C GLY A 108 29.26 14.72 2.07
N LEU A 109 28.61 14.98 3.21
CA LEU A 109 27.33 14.39 3.54
C LEU A 109 26.17 15.02 2.74
N GLU A 110 26.17 16.33 2.53
CA GLU A 110 25.22 17.04 1.66
C GLU A 110 25.20 16.36 0.28
N GLN A 111 26.37 16.18 -0.35
CA GLN A 111 26.49 15.56 -1.67
C GLN A 111 26.00 14.10 -1.74
N ILE A 112 26.02 13.37 -0.61
CA ILE A 112 25.57 11.98 -0.55
C ILE A 112 24.04 11.88 -0.36
N VAL A 113 23.46 12.83 0.38
CA VAL A 113 22.03 12.84 0.73
C VAL A 113 21.19 13.55 -0.34
N ALA A 114 21.71 14.66 -0.87
CA ALA A 114 21.02 15.50 -1.84
C ALA A 114 20.52 14.70 -3.05
N GLY A 115 19.23 14.81 -3.34
CA GLY A 115 18.58 14.20 -4.50
C GLY A 115 18.53 12.66 -4.52
N LYS A 116 19.06 11.98 -3.49
CA LYS A 116 19.26 10.52 -3.51
C LYS A 116 17.95 9.74 -3.62
N LEU A 117 16.87 10.28 -3.04
CA LEU A 117 15.57 9.64 -2.95
C LEU A 117 14.49 10.31 -3.81
N ASP A 118 14.83 11.30 -4.64
CA ASP A 118 13.86 12.09 -5.42
C ASP A 118 13.02 11.23 -6.36
N TRP A 119 13.62 10.18 -6.93
CA TRP A 119 12.90 9.22 -7.77
C TRP A 119 11.74 8.54 -7.03
N TYR A 120 11.82 8.40 -5.70
CA TYR A 120 10.82 7.75 -4.88
C TYR A 120 9.89 8.76 -4.19
N LEU A 121 10.46 9.82 -3.62
CA LEU A 121 9.70 10.82 -2.85
C LEU A 121 8.96 11.80 -3.74
N VAL A 122 9.60 12.26 -4.83
CA VAL A 122 9.06 13.31 -5.71
C VAL A 122 8.41 12.71 -6.95
N LEU A 123 9.16 11.92 -7.72
CA LEU A 123 8.68 11.39 -9.01
C LEU A 123 7.52 10.39 -8.84
N LEU A 124 7.55 9.60 -7.76
CA LEU A 124 6.51 8.62 -7.44
C LEU A 124 5.55 9.12 -6.36
N ALA A 125 5.47 10.44 -6.12
CA ALA A 125 4.51 11.02 -5.19
C ALA A 125 3.06 10.64 -5.54
N GLY A 126 2.29 10.23 -4.53
CA GLY A 126 0.87 9.87 -4.69
C GLY A 126 0.58 8.54 -5.38
N THR A 127 1.59 7.67 -5.53
CA THR A 127 1.45 6.37 -6.22
C THR A 127 1.27 5.19 -5.26
N GLU A 128 1.62 5.37 -3.99
CA GLU A 128 1.54 4.35 -2.94
C GLU A 128 0.30 4.54 -2.04
N HIS A 129 0.11 3.60 -1.11
CA HIS A 129 -0.94 3.68 -0.11
C HIS A 129 -0.83 4.95 0.75
N GLU A 130 -1.97 5.53 1.17
CA GLU A 130 -2.05 6.82 1.88
C GLU A 130 -1.07 6.95 3.07
N ASN A 131 -0.95 5.91 3.89
CA ASN A 131 -0.04 5.90 5.04
C ASN A 131 1.43 5.94 4.60
N ILE A 132 1.79 5.26 3.51
CA ILE A 132 3.15 5.30 2.95
C ILE A 132 3.43 6.70 2.38
N GLU A 133 2.47 7.31 1.68
CA GLU A 133 2.61 8.67 1.15
C GLU A 133 2.78 9.71 2.27
N ALA A 134 2.04 9.58 3.37
CA ALA A 134 2.23 10.43 4.55
C ALA A 134 3.66 10.32 5.10
N ARG A 135 4.21 9.10 5.22
CA ARG A 135 5.59 8.90 5.69
C ARG A 135 6.66 9.32 4.68
N LYS A 136 6.38 9.23 3.38
CA LYS A 136 7.25 9.79 2.34
C LYS A 136 7.36 11.31 2.47
N ALA A 137 6.23 12.00 2.70
CA ALA A 137 6.24 13.45 2.90
C ALA A 137 7.03 13.84 4.18
N GLU A 138 6.85 13.13 5.29
CA GLU A 138 7.64 13.35 6.51
C GLU A 138 9.14 13.15 6.27
N LEU A 139 9.53 12.08 5.56
CA LEU A 139 10.92 11.83 5.21
C LEU A 139 11.48 12.89 4.27
N GLN A 140 10.70 13.34 3.29
CA GLN A 140 11.12 14.39 2.36
C GLN A 140 11.46 15.67 3.12
N VAL A 141 10.56 16.15 3.98
CA VAL A 141 10.80 17.36 4.79
C VAL A 141 12.03 17.20 5.67
N ALA A 142 12.22 16.03 6.29
CA ALA A 142 13.38 15.77 7.14
C ALA A 142 14.70 15.78 6.34
N LEU A 143 14.70 15.24 5.12
CA LEU A 143 15.88 15.25 4.25
C LEU A 143 16.18 16.64 3.69
N GLU A 144 15.18 17.41 3.29
CA GLU A 144 15.33 18.80 2.85
C GLU A 144 15.89 19.68 3.98
N THR A 145 15.39 19.50 5.20
CA THR A 145 15.88 20.25 6.36
C THR A 145 17.32 19.85 6.73
N LEU A 146 17.66 18.56 6.59
CA LEU A 146 19.02 18.08 6.78
C LEU A 146 19.96 18.68 5.72
N ASP A 147 19.56 18.65 4.44
CA ASP A 147 20.30 19.23 3.32
C ASP A 147 20.59 20.72 3.55
N GLU A 148 19.57 21.52 3.88
CA GLU A 148 19.74 22.94 4.20
C GLU A 148 20.67 23.16 5.41
N THR A 149 20.58 22.31 6.43
CA THR A 149 21.45 22.41 7.62
C THR A 149 22.89 22.10 7.26
N LEU A 150 23.15 21.08 6.45
CA LEU A 150 24.50 20.73 6.01
C LEU A 150 25.07 21.81 5.09
N SER A 151 24.28 22.31 4.14
CA SER A 151 24.66 23.40 3.25
C SER A 151 25.09 24.63 4.04
N ASN A 152 24.30 25.03 5.04
CA ASN A 152 24.64 26.13 5.95
C ASN A 152 25.91 25.83 6.76
N ALA A 153 26.13 24.59 7.21
CA ALA A 153 27.26 24.24 8.07
C ALA A 153 28.62 24.48 7.41
N HIS A 154 28.73 24.33 6.10
CA HIS A 154 30.00 24.54 5.37
C HIS A 154 30.00 25.78 4.47
N TRP A 155 28.93 26.59 4.47
CA TRP A 155 28.76 27.66 3.50
C TRP A 155 29.86 28.72 3.58
N ALA A 156 30.13 29.25 4.78
CA ALA A 156 31.14 30.29 5.00
C ALA A 156 32.57 29.81 4.76
N ASP A 157 32.82 28.50 4.80
CA ASP A 157 34.14 27.94 4.49
C ASP A 157 34.39 27.81 2.97
N HIS A 158 33.32 27.91 2.15
CA HIS A 158 33.39 27.80 0.69
C HIS A 158 33.09 29.11 -0.05
N ASN A 159 32.72 30.17 0.67
CA ASN A 159 32.39 31.47 0.12
C ASN A 159 33.23 32.53 0.83
N ASP A 160 33.67 33.54 0.08
CA ASP A 160 34.41 34.66 0.66
C ASP A 160 33.46 35.79 1.06
N GLN A 161 33.82 36.52 2.12
CA GLN A 161 33.11 37.74 2.51
C GLN A 161 33.17 38.78 1.38
N ASP A 162 34.32 38.87 0.72
CA ASP A 162 34.63 39.79 -0.37
C ASP A 162 35.14 39.00 -1.57
N ASP A 163 34.38 39.00 -2.67
CA ASP A 163 34.76 38.42 -3.95
C ASP A 163 34.81 39.50 -5.06
N GLU A 164 35.11 39.09 -6.30
CA GLU A 164 35.25 40.00 -7.45
C GLU A 164 33.96 40.77 -7.79
N TYR A 165 32.79 40.25 -7.41
CA TYR A 165 31.47 40.74 -7.81
C TYR A 165 30.63 41.26 -6.64
N ARG A 166 30.98 40.92 -5.40
CA ARG A 166 30.19 41.21 -4.19
C ARG A 166 31.10 41.39 -2.96
N SER A 167 30.67 42.28 -2.08
CA SER A 167 31.21 42.43 -0.73
C SER A 167 30.05 42.36 0.27
N ILE A 168 30.16 41.49 1.27
CA ILE A 168 29.16 41.30 2.33
C ILE A 168 29.56 42.18 3.53
N PRO A 169 28.68 43.05 4.04
CA PRO A 169 28.98 43.86 5.23
C PRO A 169 29.37 43.01 6.44
N ASP A 170 30.35 43.46 7.25
CA ASP A 170 30.87 42.72 8.41
C ASP A 170 29.78 42.20 9.36
N ALA A 171 28.75 43.00 9.61
CA ALA A 171 27.65 42.63 10.49
C ALA A 171 26.77 41.50 9.91
N GLU A 172 26.63 41.44 8.58
CA GLU A 172 25.93 40.38 7.88
C GLU A 172 26.80 39.12 7.80
N TRP A 173 28.10 39.28 7.50
CA TRP A 173 29.06 38.18 7.50
C TRP A 173 29.16 37.48 8.86
N ALA A 174 29.22 38.25 9.95
CA ALA A 174 29.23 37.69 11.30
C ALA A 174 27.96 36.87 11.62
N GLN A 175 26.79 37.26 11.09
CA GLN A 175 25.56 36.47 11.24
C GLN A 175 25.63 35.17 10.45
N ILE A 176 26.20 35.19 9.24
CA ILE A 176 26.40 33.99 8.43
C ILE A 176 27.33 33.02 9.15
N VAL A 177 28.49 33.48 9.64
CA VAL A 177 29.45 32.65 10.38
C VAL A 177 28.81 32.05 11.63
N ALA A 178 28.05 32.84 12.39
CA ALA A 178 27.32 32.34 13.55
C ALA A 178 26.30 31.25 13.17
N ARG A 179 25.55 31.46 12.08
CA ARG A 179 24.59 30.46 11.56
C ARG A 179 25.28 29.18 11.11
N CYS A 180 26.45 29.26 10.48
CA CYS A 180 27.25 28.10 10.07
C CYS A 180 27.66 27.28 11.31
N ALA A 181 28.15 27.93 12.38
CA ALA A 181 28.53 27.27 13.62
C ALA A 181 27.33 26.58 14.30
N GLU A 182 26.17 27.25 14.36
CA GLU A 182 24.94 26.64 14.88
C GLU A 182 24.52 25.42 14.05
N ALA A 183 24.63 25.51 12.72
CA ALA A 183 24.26 24.43 11.82
C ALA A 183 25.15 23.18 12.00
N LYS A 184 26.45 23.35 12.29
CA LYS A 184 27.37 22.24 12.59
C LYS A 184 26.94 21.44 13.83
N ILE A 185 26.43 22.12 14.85
CA ILE A 185 25.92 21.48 16.07
C ILE A 185 24.56 20.81 15.81
N GLU A 186 23.69 21.51 15.09
CA GLU A 186 22.33 21.10 14.78
C GLU A 186 22.23 19.86 13.86
N ALA A 187 23.27 19.60 13.05
CA ALA A 187 23.31 18.49 12.09
C ALA A 187 22.99 17.13 12.73
N SER A 188 23.52 16.84 13.92
CA SER A 188 23.26 15.60 14.66
C SER A 188 21.77 15.35 14.92
N ARG A 189 21.05 16.42 15.30
CA ARG A 189 19.61 16.39 15.54
C ARG A 189 18.86 16.13 14.24
N ARG A 190 19.23 16.79 13.14
CA ARG A 190 18.60 16.62 11.82
C ARG A 190 18.82 15.23 11.24
N VAL A 191 20.01 14.66 11.42
CA VAL A 191 20.29 13.26 11.05
C VAL A 191 19.40 12.29 11.84
N SER A 192 19.20 12.54 13.13
CA SER A 192 18.29 11.73 13.96
C SER A 192 16.84 11.84 13.50
N GLU A 193 16.37 13.03 13.13
CA GLU A 193 15.02 13.25 12.56
C GLU A 193 14.83 12.51 11.24
N ALA A 194 15.77 12.65 10.30
CA ALA A 194 15.73 11.94 9.01
C ALA A 194 15.76 10.41 9.21
N THR A 195 16.58 9.92 10.15
CA THR A 195 16.64 8.50 10.50
C THR A 195 15.32 7.99 11.11
N ALA A 196 14.69 8.78 11.98
CA ALA A 196 13.40 8.45 12.56
C ALA A 196 12.28 8.42 11.51
N ALA A 197 12.22 9.43 10.64
CA ALA A 197 11.27 9.48 9.53
C ALA A 197 11.44 8.29 8.58
N TYR A 198 12.69 7.93 8.27
CA TYR A 198 13.00 6.77 7.45
C TYR A 198 12.54 5.44 8.09
N ARG A 199 12.78 5.26 9.39
CA ARG A 199 12.27 4.07 10.13
C ARG A 199 10.75 4.02 10.14
N SER A 200 10.09 5.16 10.29
CA SER A 200 8.62 5.27 10.23
C SER A 200 8.07 4.85 8.87
N LEU A 201 8.68 5.31 7.77
CA LEU A 201 8.36 4.89 6.41
C LEU A 201 8.52 3.37 6.22
N LYS A 202 9.65 2.81 6.67
CA LYS A 202 9.89 1.36 6.59
C LYS A 202 8.84 0.57 7.36
N GLY A 203 8.48 1.02 8.56
CA GLY A 203 7.39 0.41 9.34
C GLY A 203 6.04 0.43 8.62
N ALA A 204 5.70 1.54 7.96
CA ALA A 204 4.48 1.65 7.17
C ALA A 204 4.48 0.71 5.94
N GLN A 205 5.61 0.62 5.25
CA GLN A 205 5.81 -0.30 4.11
C GLN A 205 5.64 -1.76 4.54
N ASP A 206 6.27 -2.16 5.64
CA ASP A 206 6.19 -3.53 6.18
C ASP A 206 4.76 -3.89 6.62
N ALA A 207 4.08 -2.98 7.31
CA ALA A 207 2.69 -3.18 7.74
C ALA A 207 1.72 -3.33 6.56
N TRP A 208 1.91 -2.52 5.52
CA TRP A 208 1.11 -2.62 4.30
C TRP A 208 1.39 -3.91 3.52
N ALA A 209 2.67 -4.29 3.37
CA ALA A 209 3.05 -5.55 2.74
C ALA A 209 2.46 -6.76 3.49
N GLN A 210 2.45 -6.71 4.82
CA GLN A 210 1.84 -7.75 5.65
C GLN A 210 0.32 -7.83 5.43
N THR A 211 -0.36 -6.68 5.32
CA THR A 211 -1.79 -6.63 5.01
C THR A 211 -2.11 -7.31 3.67
N LEU A 212 -1.29 -7.06 2.63
CA LEU A 212 -1.45 -7.73 1.34
C LEU A 212 -1.19 -9.23 1.43
N ARG A 213 -0.14 -9.67 2.14
CA ARG A 213 0.14 -11.10 2.36
C ARG A 213 -1.03 -11.80 3.04
N THR A 214 -1.61 -11.21 4.09
CA THR A 214 -2.78 -11.78 4.77
C THR A 214 -4.00 -11.87 3.84
N ARG A 215 -4.25 -10.87 2.98
CA ARG A 215 -5.33 -10.92 2.00
C ARG A 215 -5.13 -12.03 0.96
N ILE A 216 -3.90 -12.18 0.46
CA ILE A 216 -3.53 -13.26 -0.46
C ILE A 216 -3.75 -14.63 0.20
N ALA A 217 -3.25 -14.83 1.42
CA ALA A 217 -3.43 -16.09 2.16
C ALA A 217 -4.91 -16.43 2.39
N LYS A 218 -5.74 -15.42 2.69
CA LYS A 218 -7.19 -15.62 2.81
C LYS A 218 -7.84 -16.04 1.50
N LEU A 219 -7.42 -15.45 0.37
CA LEU A 219 -7.89 -15.86 -0.96
C LEU A 219 -7.44 -17.28 -1.31
N ASP A 220 -6.19 -17.63 -1.01
CA ASP A 220 -5.64 -18.97 -1.23
C ASP A 220 -6.47 -20.02 -0.47
N LEU A 221 -6.83 -19.77 0.79
CA LEU A 221 -7.73 -20.65 1.57
C LEU A 221 -9.14 -20.75 0.96
N GLN A 222 -9.69 -19.64 0.45
CA GLN A 222 -11.01 -19.62 -0.18
C GLN A 222 -11.06 -20.31 -1.54
N ILE A 223 -9.94 -20.32 -2.27
CA ILE A 223 -9.78 -21.05 -3.53
C ILE A 223 -9.67 -22.54 -3.23
N ALA A 224 -8.78 -22.93 -2.31
CA ALA A 224 -8.59 -24.33 -1.91
C ALA A 224 -9.86 -24.99 -1.34
N ALA A 225 -10.71 -24.23 -0.64
CA ALA A 225 -11.99 -24.72 -0.13
C ALA A 225 -13.09 -24.85 -1.20
N ALA A 226 -12.88 -24.29 -2.40
CA ALA A 226 -13.84 -24.28 -3.49
C ALA A 226 -13.46 -25.22 -4.65
N GLU A 227 -12.26 -25.80 -4.60
CA GLU A 227 -11.82 -26.96 -5.40
C GLU A 227 -12.52 -28.23 -4.87
#